data_AF-A0A8I1WA94-F1
#
_entry.id   AF-A0A8I1WA94-F1
#
_cell.length_a   1.000
_cell.length_b   1.000
_cell.length_c   1.000
_cell.angle_alpha   90.00
_cell.angle_beta   90.00
_cell.angle_gamma   90.00
#
_symmetry.space_group_name_H-M   'P 1'
#
loop_
_entity.id
_entity.type
_entity.pdbx_description
1 polymer ?
#
loop_
_entity_poly.entity_id
_entity_poly.type
_entity_poly.pdbx_seq_one_letter_code
_entity_poly.pdbx_strand_id
1 'polypeptide(L)'
;LRWLCGGGDHYRAKPMKLLELTAIFDSLGRRVGSSEWLLLAESRRLQSPEGLESELTAAEMVIFQLLLNHPGQVISRRQIVEALGHSWVDYDLRRLDTGVSRLRRRWREKYEVELPLKTEHSDGYSVCEVLSEV
;
A
#
# COMPACT_ATOMS: atom_id res chain seq x y z
N LEU A 1 31.89 18.27 32.16
CA LEU A 1 30.92 17.16 32.03
C LEU A 1 29.79 17.65 31.14
N ARG A 2 29.46 16.97 30.03
CA ARG A 2 28.01 16.81 29.80
C ARG A 2 27.32 16.98 28.42
N TRP A 3 27.68 16.27 27.33
CA TRP A 3 26.80 15.94 26.16
C TRP A 3 26.40 17.07 25.17
N LEU A 4 25.98 16.86 23.90
CA LEU A 4 26.03 15.82 22.86
C LEU A 4 25.60 16.49 21.55
N CYS A 5 26.23 16.15 20.43
CA CYS A 5 25.66 16.32 19.09
C CYS A 5 24.54 15.28 18.86
N GLY A 6 23.51 15.65 18.09
CA GLY A 6 22.45 14.77 17.58
C GLY A 6 21.19 15.60 17.36
N GLY A 7 20.75 15.90 16.14
CA GLY A 7 20.56 15.00 15.01
C GLY A 7 19.08 14.60 15.00
N GLY A 8 18.36 14.90 13.91
CA GLY A 8 17.01 14.37 13.70
C GLY A 8 16.03 15.38 13.13
N ASP A 9 16.03 15.48 11.81
CA ASP A 9 14.92 15.94 10.97
C ASP A 9 13.57 15.48 11.52
N HIS A 10 12.74 16.43 11.93
CA HIS A 10 11.31 16.19 12.05
C HIS A 10 10.63 17.18 11.13
N TYR A 11 10.43 16.77 9.87
CA TYR A 11 9.54 17.47 8.96
C TYR A 11 8.14 17.51 9.56
N ARG A 12 7.75 18.73 9.92
CA ARG A 12 6.41 19.10 10.35
C ARG A 12 5.66 19.57 9.12
N ALA A 13 4.55 18.93 8.77
CA ALA A 13 3.62 19.48 7.77
C ALA A 13 2.18 19.42 8.30
N LYS A 14 1.51 20.57 8.18
CA LYS A 14 0.19 20.95 8.71
C LYS A 14 -0.97 20.15 8.10
N PRO A 15 -2.09 19.97 8.83
CA PRO A 15 -3.35 19.52 8.24
C PRO A 15 -3.97 20.67 7.44
N MET A 16 -3.92 20.58 6.11
CA MET A 16 -4.61 21.51 5.21
C MET A 16 -5.98 20.94 4.83
N LYS A 17 -6.98 21.81 4.82
CA LYS A 17 -8.42 21.50 4.70
C LYS A 17 -8.77 20.76 3.40
N LEU A 18 -9.66 19.79 3.54
CA LEU A 18 -9.95 18.65 2.66
C LEU A 18 -10.96 18.90 1.51
N LEU A 19 -11.24 20.13 1.07
CA LEU A 19 -12.44 20.35 0.21
C LEU A 19 -12.26 21.15 -1.09
N GLU A 20 -11.05 21.54 -1.49
CA GLU A 20 -10.83 22.18 -2.80
C GLU A 20 -9.85 21.41 -3.71
N LEU A 21 -9.54 20.17 -3.36
CA LEU A 21 -8.57 19.30 -4.01
C LEU A 21 -9.26 18.25 -4.88
N THR A 22 -10.13 18.60 -5.81
CA THR A 22 -10.62 17.63 -6.82
C THR A 22 -10.18 18.04 -8.23
N ALA A 23 -10.23 19.33 -8.53
CA ALA A 23 -9.87 19.85 -9.85
C ALA A 23 -8.35 19.87 -10.13
N ILE A 24 -7.50 19.76 -9.10
CA ILE A 24 -6.05 19.79 -9.27
C ILE A 24 -5.46 18.38 -9.47
N PHE A 25 -6.04 17.33 -8.88
CA PHE A 25 -5.50 15.96 -8.99
C PHE A 25 -5.39 15.48 -10.44
N ASP A 26 -6.37 15.79 -11.29
CA ASP A 26 -6.32 15.42 -12.72
C ASP A 26 -5.21 16.14 -13.50
N SER A 27 -4.80 17.34 -13.07
CA SER A 27 -3.77 18.14 -13.75
C SER A 27 -2.36 17.89 -13.19
N LEU A 28 -2.24 17.55 -11.90
CA LEU A 28 -0.97 17.24 -11.23
C LEU A 28 -0.56 15.77 -11.32
N GLY A 29 -1.49 14.84 -11.56
CA GLY A 29 -1.17 13.44 -11.85
C GLY A 29 -0.24 13.26 -13.06
N ARG A 30 -0.13 14.29 -13.91
CA ARG A 30 0.80 14.32 -15.06
C ARG A 30 2.21 14.88 -14.76
N ARG A 31 2.45 15.46 -13.58
CA ARG A 31 3.71 16.20 -13.30
C ARG A 31 4.42 15.85 -12.00
N VAL A 32 3.82 15.06 -11.13
CA VAL A 32 4.53 14.53 -9.96
C VAL A 32 4.70 13.05 -10.18
N GLY A 33 5.88 12.66 -10.69
CA GLY A 33 6.40 11.32 -10.45
C GLY A 33 6.59 11.21 -8.94
N SER A 34 5.52 10.83 -8.24
CA SER A 34 5.62 10.47 -6.85
C SER A 34 6.43 9.19 -6.83
N SER A 35 7.51 9.12 -6.05
CA SER A 35 8.30 7.88 -5.93
C SER A 35 7.57 6.80 -5.09
N GLU A 36 6.25 6.94 -4.93
CA GLU A 36 5.42 6.24 -3.96
C GLU A 36 4.24 5.59 -4.65
N TRP A 37 3.79 4.46 -4.11
CA TRP A 37 2.60 3.77 -4.57
C TRP A 37 1.37 4.44 -3.96
N LEU A 38 0.35 4.72 -4.79
CA LEU A 38 -0.86 5.40 -4.35
C LEU A 38 -2.04 4.42 -4.38
N LEU A 39 -2.71 4.26 -3.24
CA LEU A 39 -3.95 3.50 -3.14
C LEU A 39 -5.15 4.46 -3.28
N LEU A 40 -5.87 4.35 -4.38
CA LEU A 40 -7.08 5.12 -4.66
C LEU A 40 -8.29 4.39 -4.05
N ALA A 41 -8.63 4.69 -2.81
CA ALA A 41 -9.64 3.93 -2.06
C ALA A 41 -11.05 4.08 -2.63
N GLU A 42 -11.42 5.29 -3.09
CA GLU A 42 -12.72 5.55 -3.71
C GLU A 42 -12.92 4.76 -5.01
N SER A 43 -11.85 4.61 -5.77
CA SER A 43 -11.85 3.95 -7.08
C SER A 43 -11.45 2.48 -7.02
N ARG A 44 -10.98 1.96 -5.87
CA ARG A 44 -10.39 0.63 -5.71
C ARG A 44 -9.29 0.35 -6.73
N ARG A 45 -8.42 1.35 -6.95
CA ARG A 45 -7.28 1.24 -7.86
C ARG A 45 -5.97 1.42 -7.10
N LEU A 46 -4.94 0.74 -7.57
CA LEU A 46 -3.56 0.95 -7.13
C LEU A 46 -2.82 1.62 -8.27
N GLN A 47 -2.13 2.71 -7.96
CA GLN A 47 -1.29 3.45 -8.88
C GLN A 47 0.19 3.28 -8.51
N SER A 48 1.03 2.98 -9.49
CA SER A 48 2.47 2.92 -9.29
C SER A 48 3.10 4.32 -9.29
N PRO A 49 4.34 4.45 -8.79
CA PRO A 49 5.15 5.67 -8.90
C PRO A 49 5.28 6.22 -10.33
N GLU A 50 5.17 5.34 -11.32
CA GLU A 50 5.25 5.65 -12.75
C GLU A 50 3.90 6.15 -13.32
N GLY A 51 2.87 6.27 -12.49
CA GLY A 51 1.53 6.70 -12.89
C GLY A 51 0.67 5.60 -13.53
N LEU A 52 1.06 4.34 -13.41
CA LEU A 52 0.31 3.22 -13.99
C LEU A 52 -0.75 2.75 -13.00
N GLU A 53 -1.99 2.57 -13.44
CA GLU A 53 -3.11 2.18 -12.58
C GLU A 53 -3.61 0.76 -12.85
N SER A 54 -3.92 0.01 -11.80
CA SER A 54 -4.59 -1.30 -11.89
C SER A 54 -5.74 -1.40 -10.92
N GLU A 55 -6.85 -1.99 -11.38
CA GLU A 55 -8.00 -2.29 -10.52
C GLU A 55 -7.68 -3.42 -9.56
N LEU A 56 -7.98 -3.19 -8.28
CA LEU A 56 -7.88 -4.16 -7.22
C LEU A 56 -9.23 -4.83 -6.98
N THR A 57 -9.19 -6.11 -6.64
CA THR A 57 -10.34 -6.81 -6.06
C THR A 57 -10.59 -6.33 -4.63
N ALA A 58 -11.80 -6.59 -4.11
CA ALA A 58 -12.15 -6.21 -2.74
C ALA A 58 -11.17 -6.79 -1.70
N ALA A 59 -10.71 -8.02 -1.90
CA ALA A 59 -9.76 -8.65 -0.99
C ALA A 59 -8.36 -7.98 -1.07
N GLU A 60 -7.87 -7.70 -2.27
CA GLU A 60 -6.60 -7.00 -2.47
C GLU A 60 -6.66 -5.59 -1.86
N MET A 61 -7.76 -4.87 -2.05
CA MET A 61 -7.99 -3.54 -1.47
C MET A 61 -7.86 -3.56 0.06
N VAL A 62 -8.53 -4.50 0.73
CA VAL A 62 -8.45 -4.64 2.20
C VAL A 62 -7.02 -4.94 2.66
N ILE A 63 -6.28 -5.77 1.93
CA ILE A 63 -4.87 -6.06 2.24
C ILE A 63 -4.04 -4.79 2.19
N PHE A 64 -4.12 -4.01 1.11
CA PHE A 64 -3.38 -2.75 0.98
C PHE A 64 -3.80 -1.71 2.02
N GLN A 65 -5.10 -1.62 2.32
CA GLN A 65 -5.60 -0.74 3.37
C GLN A 65 -5.02 -1.12 4.75
N LEU A 66 -4.94 -2.41 5.05
CA LEU A 66 -4.36 -2.89 6.29
C LEU A 66 -2.86 -2.60 6.37
N LEU A 67 -2.15 -2.75 5.24
CA LEU A 67 -0.73 -2.43 5.16
C LEU A 67 -0.47 -0.93 5.27
N LEU A 68 -1.34 -0.08 4.72
CA LEU A 68 -1.31 1.38 4.89
C LEU A 68 -1.49 1.81 6.35
N ASN A 69 -2.40 1.17 7.06
CA ASN A 69 -2.63 1.44 8.48
C ASN A 69 -1.45 1.04 9.37
N HIS A 70 -0.55 0.19 8.86
CA HIS A 70 0.59 -0.36 9.58
C HIS A 70 1.89 -0.28 8.75
N PRO A 71 2.36 0.93 8.41
CA PRO A 71 3.51 1.10 7.52
C PRO A 71 4.78 0.54 8.19
N GLY A 72 5.55 -0.24 7.44
CA GLY A 72 6.80 -0.86 7.92
C GLY A 72 6.61 -2.00 8.92
N GLN A 73 5.37 -2.39 9.23
CA GLN A 73 5.09 -3.55 10.08
C GLN A 73 4.81 -4.79 9.24
N VAL A 74 5.23 -5.95 9.74
CA VAL A 74 4.85 -7.23 9.15
C VAL A 74 3.45 -7.56 9.62
N ILE A 75 2.50 -7.62 8.69
CA ILE A 75 1.13 -8.01 8.98
C ILE A 75 0.96 -9.51 8.78
N SER A 76 0.56 -10.19 9.85
CA SER A 76 0.35 -11.64 9.79
C SER A 76 -0.81 -12.01 8.86
N ARG A 77 -0.74 -13.19 8.24
CA ARG A 77 -1.84 -13.73 7.43
C ARG A 77 -3.13 -13.79 8.25
N ARG A 78 -3.05 -14.05 9.55
CA ARG A 78 -4.20 -14.05 10.46
C ARG A 78 -4.89 -12.69 10.50
N GLN A 79 -4.13 -11.62 10.72
CA GLN A 79 -4.68 -10.26 10.75
C GLN A 79 -5.29 -9.88 9.39
N ILE A 80 -4.69 -10.33 8.29
CA ILE A 80 -5.25 -10.11 6.96
C ILE A 80 -6.59 -10.82 6.79
N VAL A 81 -6.67 -12.10 7.18
CA VAL A 81 -7.91 -12.87 7.07
C VAL A 81 -9.02 -12.31 7.95
N GLU A 82 -8.68 -11.90 9.19
CA GLU A 82 -9.61 -11.24 10.11
C GLU A 82 -10.08 -9.89 9.54
N ALA A 83 -9.19 -9.10 8.92
CA ALA A 83 -9.56 -7.85 8.25
C ALA A 83 -10.43 -8.06 7.01
N LEU A 84 -10.28 -9.20 6.32
CA LEU A 84 -11.18 -9.62 5.23
C LEU A 84 -12.57 -10.04 5.73
N GLY A 85 -12.80 -10.07 7.05
CA GLY A 85 -14.06 -10.49 7.65
C GLY A 85 -14.26 -12.00 7.67
N HIS A 86 -13.17 -12.77 7.48
CA HIS A 86 -13.21 -14.23 7.51
C HIS A 86 -12.62 -14.78 8.81
N SER A 87 -13.09 -15.96 9.21
CA SER A 87 -12.49 -16.73 10.29
C SER A 87 -11.17 -17.33 9.82
N TRP A 88 -10.08 -17.07 10.56
CA TRP A 88 -8.75 -17.66 10.29
C TRP A 88 -8.80 -19.18 10.15
N VAL A 89 -9.67 -19.83 10.92
CA VAL A 89 -9.77 -21.30 10.97
C VAL A 89 -10.42 -21.88 9.72
N ASP A 90 -11.30 -21.11 9.07
CA ASP A 90 -12.10 -21.55 7.91
C ASP A 90 -11.56 -21.01 6.59
N TYR A 91 -10.59 -20.10 6.63
CA TYR A 91 -10.08 -19.43 5.46
C TYR A 91 -8.92 -20.18 4.81
N ASP A 92 -9.01 -20.36 3.49
CA ASP A 92 -7.94 -20.99 2.71
C ASP A 92 -6.77 -20.01 2.47
N LEU A 93 -5.66 -20.19 3.19
CA LEU A 93 -4.44 -19.39 3.02
C LEU A 93 -3.89 -19.44 1.59
N ARG A 94 -4.12 -20.55 0.86
CA ARG A 94 -3.69 -20.68 -0.52
C ARG A 94 -4.42 -19.70 -1.43
N ARG A 95 -5.68 -19.34 -1.11
CA ARG A 95 -6.41 -18.29 -1.84
C ARG A 95 -5.74 -16.93 -1.67
N LEU A 96 -5.29 -16.61 -0.45
CA LEU A 96 -4.57 -15.36 -0.19
C LEU A 96 -3.25 -15.31 -0.95
N ASP A 97 -2.42 -16.35 -0.82
CA ASP A 97 -1.13 -16.45 -1.54
C ASP A 97 -1.33 -16.40 -3.07
N THR A 98 -2.37 -17.05 -3.58
CA THR A 98 -2.73 -17.03 -5.01
C THR A 98 -3.19 -15.65 -5.45
N GLY A 99 -3.98 -14.94 -4.64
CA GLY A 99 -4.42 -13.57 -4.90
C GLY A 99 -3.22 -12.63 -5.03
N VAL A 100 -2.33 -12.63 -4.03
CA VAL A 100 -1.10 -11.83 -4.05
C VAL A 100 -0.20 -12.19 -5.23
N SER A 101 -0.04 -13.48 -5.54
CA SER A 101 0.76 -13.93 -6.68
C SER A 101 0.18 -13.51 -8.03
N ARG A 102 -1.15 -13.57 -8.17
CA ARG A 102 -1.85 -13.10 -9.38
C ARG A 102 -1.73 -11.59 -9.54
N LEU A 103 -1.82 -10.84 -8.45
CA LEU A 103 -1.61 -9.40 -8.48
C LEU A 103 -0.17 -9.07 -8.91
N ARG A 104 0.83 -9.71 -8.30
CA ARG A 104 2.25 -9.59 -8.69
C ARG A 104 2.48 -9.87 -10.16
N ARG A 105 1.90 -10.96 -10.66
CA ARG A 105 2.00 -11.35 -12.06
C ARG A 105 1.32 -10.35 -12.98
N ARG A 106 0.12 -9.88 -12.63
CA ARG A 106 -0.64 -8.89 -13.42
C ARG A 106 0.15 -7.61 -13.61
N TRP A 107 0.77 -7.11 -12.55
CA TRP A 107 1.59 -5.90 -12.63
C TRP A 107 2.87 -6.11 -13.43
N ARG A 108 3.57 -7.23 -13.20
CA ARG A 108 4.77 -7.58 -13.98
C ARG A 108 4.47 -7.74 -15.48
N GLU A 109 3.39 -8.44 -15.84
CA GLU A 109 3.06 -8.72 -17.25
C GLU A 109 2.49 -7.51 -17.99
N LYS A 110 1.70 -6.67 -17.30
CA LYS A 110 1.01 -5.54 -17.95
C LYS A 110 1.81 -4.26 -17.93
N TYR A 111 2.63 -4.06 -16.90
CA TYR A 111 3.29 -2.80 -16.61
C TYR A 111 4.80 -2.94 -16.43
N GLU A 112 5.35 -4.16 -16.43
CA GLU A 112 6.79 -4.43 -16.17
C GLU A 112 7.28 -3.90 -14.80
N VAL A 113 6.36 -3.58 -13.89
CA VAL A 113 6.63 -3.08 -12.53
C VAL A 113 6.47 -4.21 -11.51
N GLU A 114 7.43 -4.33 -10.60
CA GLU A 114 7.31 -5.21 -9.43
C GLU A 114 6.55 -4.51 -8.30
N LEU A 115 5.56 -5.19 -7.71
CA LEU A 115 4.84 -4.66 -6.55
C LEU A 115 5.75 -4.62 -5.31
N PRO A 116 5.64 -3.57 -4.48
CA PRO A 116 6.45 -3.32 -3.28
C PRO A 116 6.01 -4.18 -2.09
N LEU A 117 5.43 -5.34 -2.36
CA LEU A 117 4.88 -6.23 -1.35
C LEU A 117 5.90 -7.34 -1.13
N LYS A 118 6.42 -7.45 0.09
CA LYS A 118 7.38 -8.48 0.49
C LYS A 118 6.66 -9.58 1.26
N THR A 119 6.96 -10.83 0.91
CA THR A 119 6.51 -11.98 1.68
C THR A 119 7.63 -12.33 2.65
N GLU A 120 7.40 -12.16 3.95
CA GLU A 120 8.41 -12.45 4.95
C GLU A 120 8.19 -13.84 5.56
N HIS A 121 9.29 -14.58 5.71
CA HIS A 121 9.34 -16.01 5.93
C HIS A 121 8.53 -16.42 7.18
N SER A 122 7.47 -17.20 6.93
CA SER A 122 6.57 -17.95 7.83
C SER A 122 5.17 -17.38 8.11
N ASP A 123 4.95 -16.08 8.31
CA ASP A 123 3.67 -15.64 8.90
C ASP A 123 2.94 -14.45 8.27
N GLY A 124 3.52 -13.69 7.33
CA GLY A 124 2.88 -12.44 6.92
C GLY A 124 3.38 -11.75 5.66
N TYR A 125 2.86 -10.55 5.44
CA TYR A 125 3.23 -9.65 4.36
C TYR A 125 3.58 -8.28 4.93
N SER A 126 4.55 -7.62 4.30
CA SER A 126 4.92 -6.24 4.59
C SER A 126 5.04 -5.47 3.28
N VAL A 127 4.86 -4.16 3.36
CA VAL A 127 5.18 -3.24 2.26
C VAL A 127 6.56 -2.67 2.50
N CYS A 128 7.42 -2.73 1.48
CA CYS A 128 8.82 -2.32 1.58
C CYS A 128 9.07 -0.87 1.13
N GLU A 129 8.08 -0.23 0.52
CA GLU A 129 8.16 1.10 -0.09
C GLU A 129 7.04 2.00 0.46
N VAL A 130 7.13 3.31 0.21
CA VAL A 130 6.14 4.23 0.73
C VAL A 130 4.83 4.04 -0.04
N LEU A 131 3.77 3.71 0.71
CA LEU A 131 2.42 3.54 0.22
C LEU A 131 1.59 4.66 0.85
N SER A 132 0.93 5.45 0.02
CA SER A 132 0.11 6.58 0.44
C SER A 132 -1.33 6.38 -0.03
N GLU A 133 -2.30 6.74 0.82
CA GLU A 133 -3.73 6.72 0.48
C GLU A 133 -4.14 8.07 -0.10
N VAL A 134 -4.89 8.06 -1.20
CA VAL A 134 -5.44 9.26 -1.85
C VAL A 134 -6.96 9.14 -1.98
#